data_AF-A0A7J7UPY2-F1
#
_entry.id   AF-A0A7J7UPY2-F1
#
_cell.length_a   1.000
_cell.length_b   1.000
_cell.length_c   1.000
_cell.angle_alpha   90.00
_cell.angle_beta   90.00
_cell.angle_gamma   90.00
#
_symmetry.space_group_name_H-M   'P 1'
#
loop_
_entity.id
_entity.type
_entity.pdbx_description
1 polymer ?
#
loop_
_entity_poly.entity_id
_entity_poly.type
_entity_poly.pdbx_seq_one_letter_code
_entity_poly.pdbx_strand_id
1 'polypeptide(L)'
;MKATCILILFWPLFMLILSDESQTFKTEVKCNFTKQNYYLIPADINKEVTVLDLSYNQITLNITDTSILQMYYLLTELYLIENSVIILCNNSFGNLSNLRILNICRNSIHIIQQGAFTGLTKLQQLYLCQNKILQLNPDIFVPLKSLKLLNLQGNLISYFDVPQLFHLELIILHGNPWNCSCSLLNLQNWLNTSNVTLENENITMCSYPDILKYYSIKTVPYKAECYSKLPSPITEDLQINFQSISNSTFNSSLNNLTRNSGNVLDTNIAEDSILKN
;
A
#
# COMPACT_ATOMS: atom_id res chain seq x y z
N MET A 1 26.41 23.02 4.52
CA MET A 1 26.67 21.81 5.34
C MET A 1 27.15 20.72 4.40
N LYS A 2 28.23 20.00 4.72
CA LYS A 2 28.77 18.96 3.84
C LYS A 2 27.90 17.71 3.96
N ALA A 3 27.55 17.08 2.83
CA ALA A 3 27.07 15.71 2.82
C ALA A 3 28.10 14.79 3.48
N THR A 4 27.65 13.83 4.28
CA THR A 4 28.54 12.91 5.00
C THR A 4 28.08 11.48 4.77
N CYS A 5 28.97 10.67 4.18
CA CYS A 5 28.82 9.22 4.15
C CYS A 5 29.80 8.59 5.16
N ILE A 6 29.30 7.73 6.04
CA ILE A 6 30.05 7.05 7.09
C ILE A 6 29.97 5.55 6.85
N LEU A 7 31.12 4.89 6.80
CA LEU A 7 31.24 3.44 6.78
C LEU A 7 31.36 2.93 8.22
N ILE A 8 30.46 2.04 8.63
CA ILE A 8 30.49 1.39 9.95
C ILE A 8 30.84 -0.09 9.75
N LEU A 9 31.99 -0.49 10.32
CA LEU A 9 32.42 -1.88 10.40
C LEU A 9 32.07 -2.41 11.80
N PHE A 10 31.13 -3.35 11.90
CA PHE A 10 30.89 -4.07 13.15
C PHE A 10 31.95 -5.16 13.31
N TRP A 11 32.91 -4.98 14.21
CA TRP A 11 33.80 -6.07 14.68
C TRP A 11 33.22 -6.63 15.99
N PRO A 12 33.04 -7.96 16.13
CA PRO A 12 32.56 -8.53 17.37
C PRO A 12 33.74 -8.59 18.34
N LEU A 13 33.83 -7.63 19.25
CA LEU A 13 34.66 -7.80 20.43
C LEU A 13 33.88 -8.70 21.40
N PHE A 14 34.23 -9.99 21.39
CA PHE A 14 33.99 -11.04 22.40
C PHE A 14 33.37 -12.32 21.79
N MET A 15 34.25 -13.29 21.52
CA MET A 15 33.89 -14.70 21.37
C MET A 15 33.63 -15.27 22.77
N LEU A 16 32.43 -15.79 23.01
CA LEU A 16 32.16 -17.13 23.56
C LEU A 16 30.66 -17.24 23.95
N ILE A 17 30.02 -18.29 23.41
CA ILE A 17 28.78 -18.99 23.84
C ILE A 17 27.59 -18.89 22.86
N LEU A 18 27.36 -20.06 22.25
CA LEU A 18 26.15 -20.63 21.63
C LEU A 18 25.58 -19.98 20.34
N SER A 19 25.94 -20.64 19.23
CA SER A 19 25.17 -20.83 18.00
C SER A 19 24.03 -19.85 17.72
N ASP A 20 24.32 -18.84 16.93
CA ASP A 20 23.35 -18.29 16.00
C ASP A 20 24.00 -18.20 14.62
N GLU A 21 23.65 -19.14 13.74
CA GLU A 21 24.00 -19.09 12.32
C GLU A 21 23.21 -17.94 11.69
N SER A 22 23.79 -16.73 11.65
CA SER A 22 23.63 -15.75 10.54
C SER A 22 24.12 -14.33 10.88
N GLN A 23 25.23 -14.15 11.60
CA GLN A 23 25.91 -12.85 11.57
C GLN A 23 26.74 -12.73 10.28
N THR A 24 26.04 -12.54 9.17
CA THR A 24 26.67 -11.98 7.97
C THR A 24 27.05 -10.54 8.30
N PHE A 25 28.34 -10.24 8.29
CA PHE A 25 28.86 -8.88 8.41
C PHE A 25 28.22 -7.99 7.34
N LYS A 26 27.18 -7.24 7.70
CA LYS A 26 26.58 -6.27 6.80
C LYS A 26 27.29 -4.95 7.04
N THR A 27 28.19 -4.59 6.13
CA THR A 27 28.81 -3.26 6.13
C THR A 27 27.70 -2.24 5.95
N GLU A 28 27.53 -1.39 6.97
CA GLU A 28 26.52 -0.35 6.95
C GLU A 28 27.16 0.94 6.43
N VAL A 29 26.66 1.44 5.30
CA VAL A 29 27.11 2.68 4.68
C VAL A 29 25.98 3.69 4.81
N LYS A 30 26.12 4.62 5.74
CA LYS A 30 25.13 5.68 6.02
C LYS A 30 25.50 6.94 5.29
N CYS A 31 24.61 7.46 4.46
CA CYS A 31 24.77 8.73 3.79
C CYS A 31 23.69 9.73 4.20
N ASN A 32 24.10 10.88 4.72
CA ASN A 32 23.21 11.96 5.13
C ASN A 32 23.33 13.16 4.17
N PHE A 33 22.21 13.46 3.52
CA PHE A 33 22.01 14.56 2.57
C PHE A 33 20.88 15.50 3.01
N THR A 34 20.64 15.60 4.33
CA THR A 34 19.54 16.42 4.87
C THR A 34 19.81 17.91 4.78
N LYS A 35 18.75 18.71 4.56
CA LYS A 35 18.80 20.18 4.60
C LYS A 35 19.81 20.79 3.62
N GLN A 36 19.90 20.24 2.41
CA GLN A 36 20.83 20.70 1.38
C GLN A 36 20.16 21.41 0.20
N ASN A 37 18.83 21.63 0.26
CA ASN A 37 18.03 22.26 -0.79
C ASN A 37 18.07 21.50 -2.13
N TYR A 38 18.16 20.18 -2.09
CA TYR A 38 18.09 19.37 -3.30
C TYR A 38 16.68 19.35 -3.89
N TYR A 39 16.57 19.64 -5.19
CA TYR A 39 15.37 19.42 -5.99
C TYR A 39 15.36 18.04 -6.67
N LEU A 40 16.56 17.46 -6.81
CA LEU A 40 16.80 16.16 -7.44
C LEU A 40 17.76 15.35 -6.56
N ILE A 41 17.59 14.03 -6.56
CA ILE A 41 18.51 13.11 -5.88
C ILE A 41 19.90 13.18 -6.56
N PRO A 42 21.01 13.38 -5.82
CA PRO A 42 22.35 13.36 -6.39
C PRO A 42 22.71 11.98 -6.95
N ALA A 43 23.25 11.92 -8.18
CA ALA A 43 23.60 10.66 -8.84
C ALA A 43 24.96 10.08 -8.38
N ASP A 44 25.78 10.90 -7.72
CA ASP A 44 27.15 10.60 -7.30
C ASP A 44 27.26 9.98 -5.90
N ILE A 45 26.13 9.60 -5.29
CA ILE A 45 26.12 8.87 -4.02
C ILE A 45 26.83 7.51 -4.19
N ASN A 46 27.59 7.10 -3.17
CA ASN A 46 28.24 5.80 -3.14
C ASN A 46 27.22 4.67 -3.37
N LYS A 47 27.47 3.80 -4.37
CA LYS A 47 26.59 2.67 -4.73
C LYS A 47 26.48 1.60 -3.64
N GLU A 48 27.41 1.58 -2.68
CA GLU A 48 27.37 0.70 -1.52
C GLU A 48 26.45 1.21 -0.39
N VAL A 49 25.78 2.36 -0.59
CA VAL A 49 24.88 2.95 0.41
C VAL A 49 23.78 1.97 0.83
N THR A 50 23.65 1.77 2.15
CA THR A 50 22.60 0.93 2.75
C THR A 50 21.57 1.77 3.49
N VAL A 51 21.95 2.95 3.97
CA VAL A 51 21.06 3.89 4.66
C VAL A 51 21.23 5.26 4.01
N LEU A 52 20.15 5.78 3.44
CA LEU A 52 20.15 7.08 2.76
C LEU A 52 19.09 8.00 3.36
N ASP A 53 19.56 9.12 3.90
CA ASP A 53 18.70 10.17 4.43
C ASP A 53 18.75 11.42 3.53
N LEU A 54 17.64 11.65 2.82
CA LEU A 54 17.39 12.77 1.91
C LEU A 54 16.33 13.72 2.48
N SER A 55 16.05 13.65 3.78
CA SER A 55 14.99 14.43 4.43
C SER A 55 15.27 15.94 4.40
N TYR A 56 14.21 16.75 4.51
CA TYR A 56 14.28 18.21 4.54
C TYR A 56 14.91 18.81 3.28
N ASN A 57 14.46 18.35 2.12
CA ASN A 57 14.85 18.85 0.80
C ASN A 57 13.58 19.21 -0.01
N GLN A 58 13.71 19.37 -1.32
CA GLN A 58 12.63 19.74 -2.25
C GLN A 58 12.46 18.68 -3.35
N ILE A 59 12.79 17.42 -3.03
CA ILE A 59 12.72 16.29 -3.96
C ILE A 59 11.26 15.97 -4.24
N THR A 60 10.96 15.68 -5.50
CA THR A 60 9.58 15.43 -5.97
C THR A 60 9.30 13.95 -6.25
N LEU A 61 10.34 13.11 -6.29
CA LEU A 61 10.26 11.71 -6.71
C LEU A 61 9.75 11.58 -8.16
N ASN A 62 10.18 12.50 -9.03
CA ASN A 62 9.88 12.44 -10.46
C ASN A 62 10.63 11.26 -11.12
N ILE A 63 10.50 11.15 -12.45
CA ILE A 63 11.12 10.05 -13.20
C ILE A 63 12.66 10.01 -13.07
N THR A 64 13.30 11.18 -12.97
CA THR A 64 14.75 11.30 -12.80
C THR A 64 15.18 10.89 -11.39
N ASP A 65 14.47 11.35 -10.36
CA ASP A 65 14.72 10.90 -8.98
C ASP A 65 14.54 9.39 -8.86
N THR A 66 13.47 8.87 -9.45
CA THR A 66 13.14 7.44 -9.44
C THR A 66 14.24 6.63 -10.12
N SER A 67 14.72 7.03 -11.30
CA SER A 67 15.77 6.30 -12.01
C SER A 67 17.10 6.30 -11.26
N ILE A 68 17.46 7.41 -10.62
CA ILE A 68 18.67 7.50 -9.78
C ILE A 68 18.53 6.62 -8.54
N LEU A 69 17.39 6.69 -7.85
CA LEU A 69 17.15 5.91 -6.63
C LEU A 69 17.23 4.40 -6.90
N GLN A 70 16.71 3.95 -8.05
CA GLN A 70 16.75 2.55 -8.49
C GLN A 70 18.17 2.01 -8.73
N MET A 71 19.19 2.88 -8.80
CA MET A 71 20.60 2.46 -8.90
C MET A 71 21.18 1.98 -7.55
N TYR A 72 20.56 2.35 -6.42
CA TYR A 72 21.05 2.04 -5.07
C TYR A 72 20.39 0.76 -4.51
N TYR A 73 20.61 -0.37 -5.19
CA TYR A 73 19.97 -1.67 -4.91
C TYR A 73 20.32 -2.30 -3.54
N LEU A 74 21.34 -1.78 -2.85
CA LEU A 74 21.74 -2.21 -1.51
C LEU A 74 20.98 -1.48 -0.38
N LEU A 75 20.15 -0.49 -0.71
CA LEU A 75 19.39 0.26 0.29
C LEU A 75 18.53 -0.65 1.15
N THR A 76 18.67 -0.43 2.46
CA THR A 76 17.87 -1.03 3.53
C THR A 76 17.00 0.00 4.22
N GLU A 77 17.41 1.27 4.23
CA GLU A 77 16.65 2.35 4.84
C GLU A 77 16.69 3.59 3.95
N LEU A 78 15.52 4.17 3.72
CA LEU A 78 15.35 5.39 2.93
C LEU A 78 14.47 6.38 3.67
N TYR A 79 15.01 7.57 3.91
CA TYR A 79 14.31 8.67 4.56
C TYR A 79 14.15 9.84 3.57
N LEU A 80 12.89 10.23 3.36
CA LEU A 80 12.43 11.30 2.47
C LEU A 80 11.49 12.26 3.21
N ILE A 81 11.68 12.39 4.53
CA ILE A 81 10.80 13.19 5.39
C ILE A 81 10.85 14.65 4.94
N GLU A 82 9.71 15.34 4.90
CA GLU A 82 9.68 16.79 4.61
C GLU A 82 10.32 17.14 3.25
N ASN A 83 9.77 16.55 2.19
CA ASN A 83 10.09 16.81 0.79
C ASN A 83 8.83 17.29 0.03
N SER A 84 8.89 17.36 -1.30
CA SER A 84 7.80 17.85 -2.16
C SER A 84 7.16 16.74 -2.99
N VAL A 85 7.05 15.53 -2.44
CA VAL A 85 6.43 14.39 -3.14
C VAL A 85 4.90 14.52 -3.12
N ILE A 86 4.28 14.37 -4.29
CA ILE A 86 2.84 14.60 -4.48
C ILE A 86 2.10 13.31 -4.91
N ILE A 87 2.77 12.46 -5.70
CA ILE A 87 2.23 11.21 -6.22
C ILE A 87 3.29 10.13 -6.07
N LEU A 88 2.89 8.95 -5.59
CA LEU A 88 3.73 7.74 -5.71
C LEU A 88 3.29 6.97 -6.95
N CYS A 89 4.16 6.97 -7.96
CA CYS A 89 3.95 6.29 -9.22
C CYS A 89 4.28 4.80 -9.10
N ASN A 90 3.77 4.01 -10.05
CA ASN A 90 4.17 2.62 -10.19
C ASN A 90 5.69 2.50 -10.26
N ASN A 91 6.26 1.58 -9.47
CA ASN A 91 7.69 1.34 -9.38
C ASN A 91 8.55 2.54 -8.92
N SER A 92 7.97 3.51 -8.19
CA SER A 92 8.74 4.62 -7.56
C SER A 92 9.94 4.14 -6.72
N PHE A 93 9.87 2.91 -6.19
CA PHE A 93 10.94 2.27 -5.42
C PHE A 93 11.42 0.95 -6.05
N GLY A 94 11.33 0.84 -7.38
CA GLY A 94 11.79 -0.35 -8.11
C GLY A 94 13.22 -0.76 -7.75
N ASN A 95 13.55 -2.03 -7.88
CA ASN A 95 14.87 -2.61 -7.57
C ASN A 95 15.35 -2.49 -6.10
N LEU A 96 14.65 -1.76 -5.22
CA LEU A 96 14.98 -1.63 -3.79
C LEU A 96 14.48 -2.84 -2.98
N SER A 97 14.73 -4.06 -3.47
CA SER A 97 14.24 -5.31 -2.86
C SER A 97 14.81 -5.60 -1.47
N ASN A 98 15.85 -4.88 -1.06
CA ASN A 98 16.47 -4.97 0.27
C ASN A 98 15.91 -3.98 1.29
N LEU A 99 15.04 -3.06 0.85
CA LEU A 99 14.50 -1.99 1.69
C LEU A 99 13.66 -2.58 2.82
N ARG A 100 13.94 -2.14 4.05
CA ARG A 100 13.28 -2.53 5.30
C ARG A 100 12.52 -1.37 5.92
N ILE A 101 13.05 -0.15 5.81
CA ILE A 101 12.44 1.07 6.31
C ILE A 101 12.27 2.05 5.16
N LEU A 102 11.04 2.52 4.97
CA LEU A 102 10.71 3.63 4.08
C LEU A 102 9.97 4.68 4.89
N ASN A 103 10.58 5.86 5.04
CA ASN A 103 9.93 6.99 5.69
C ASN A 103 9.75 8.15 4.70
N ILE A 104 8.50 8.43 4.36
CA ILE A 104 8.11 9.52 3.46
C ILE A 104 7.05 10.43 4.11
N CYS A 105 7.12 10.56 5.44
CA CYS A 105 6.25 11.45 6.18
C CYS A 105 6.43 12.91 5.77
N ARG A 106 5.42 13.75 6.06
CA ARG A 106 5.46 15.21 5.84
C ARG A 106 5.71 15.60 4.39
N ASN A 107 5.13 14.87 3.45
CA ASN A 107 5.09 15.25 2.04
C ASN A 107 3.68 15.77 1.70
N SER A 108 3.35 15.88 0.42
CA SER A 108 2.01 16.26 -0.07
C SER A 108 1.36 15.12 -0.86
N ILE A 109 1.64 13.87 -0.50
CA ILE A 109 1.15 12.69 -1.21
C ILE A 109 -0.36 12.61 -1.08
N HIS A 110 -1.06 12.62 -2.21
CA HIS A 110 -2.52 12.44 -2.25
C HIS A 110 -2.95 11.27 -3.14
N ILE A 111 -2.07 10.80 -4.03
CA ILE A 111 -2.28 9.62 -4.89
C ILE A 111 -1.14 8.64 -4.68
N ILE A 112 -1.49 7.37 -4.43
CA ILE A 112 -0.57 6.23 -4.44
C ILE A 112 -1.09 5.24 -5.48
N GLN A 113 -0.34 5.06 -6.56
CA GLN A 113 -0.71 4.10 -7.61
C GLN A 113 -0.54 2.66 -7.10
N GLN A 114 -1.32 1.74 -7.68
CA GLN A 114 -1.40 0.35 -7.20
C GLN A 114 -0.03 -0.35 -7.14
N GLY A 115 0.86 -0.06 -8.09
CA GLY A 115 2.19 -0.64 -8.18
C GLY A 115 3.29 0.19 -7.51
N ALA A 116 2.96 1.18 -6.67
CA ALA A 116 3.96 2.06 -6.06
C ALA A 116 4.97 1.31 -5.18
N PHE A 117 4.52 0.24 -4.51
CA PHE A 117 5.32 -0.56 -3.59
C PHE A 117 5.73 -1.94 -4.16
N THR A 118 5.58 -2.14 -5.46
CA THR A 118 5.96 -3.38 -6.12
C THR A 118 7.43 -3.71 -5.88
N GLY A 119 7.71 -4.96 -5.48
CA GLY A 119 9.07 -5.46 -5.26
C GLY A 119 9.63 -5.21 -3.86
N LEU A 120 8.95 -4.44 -3.00
CA LEU A 120 9.38 -4.15 -1.62
C LEU A 120 9.03 -5.29 -0.63
N THR A 121 9.37 -6.52 -0.98
CA THR A 121 8.95 -7.73 -0.23
C THR A 121 9.58 -7.86 1.16
N LYS A 122 10.72 -7.19 1.39
CA LYS A 122 11.43 -7.14 2.68
C LYS A 122 11.08 -5.91 3.52
N LEU A 123 10.18 -5.04 3.06
CA LEU A 123 9.81 -3.83 3.79
C LEU A 123 9.10 -4.20 5.09
N GLN A 124 9.59 -3.66 6.20
CA GLN A 124 9.11 -3.93 7.55
C GLN A 124 8.39 -2.73 8.15
N GLN A 125 8.82 -1.52 7.81
CA GLN A 125 8.25 -0.28 8.34
C GLN A 125 7.97 0.70 7.20
N LEU A 126 6.71 1.13 7.12
CA LEU A 126 6.25 2.11 6.14
C LEU A 126 5.62 3.29 6.87
N TYR A 127 6.23 4.47 6.69
CA TYR A 127 5.75 5.71 7.27
C TYR A 127 5.23 6.65 6.17
N LEU A 128 3.91 6.85 6.15
CA LEU A 128 3.17 7.73 5.23
C LEU A 128 2.50 8.90 5.99
N CYS A 129 2.93 9.18 7.22
CA CYS A 129 2.30 10.14 8.11
C CYS A 129 2.37 11.59 7.61
N GLN A 130 1.39 12.40 7.99
CA GLN A 130 1.35 13.84 7.68
C GLN A 130 1.43 14.11 6.17
N ASN A 131 0.69 13.33 5.38
CA ASN A 131 0.48 13.53 3.95
C ASN A 131 -0.98 13.98 3.69
N LYS A 132 -1.45 13.92 2.44
CA LYS A 132 -2.80 14.33 2.02
C LYS A 132 -3.61 13.16 1.46
N ILE A 133 -3.36 11.95 1.95
CA ILE A 133 -3.99 10.73 1.46
C ILE A 133 -5.47 10.73 1.86
N LEU A 134 -6.36 10.62 0.87
CA LEU A 134 -7.81 10.59 1.08
C LEU A 134 -8.35 9.17 1.23
N GLN A 135 -7.82 8.24 0.43
CA GLN A 135 -8.24 6.85 0.35
C GLN A 135 -7.04 5.98 0.01
N LEU A 136 -7.10 4.74 0.47
CA LEU A 136 -6.10 3.71 0.17
C LEU A 136 -6.83 2.51 -0.40
N ASN A 137 -6.37 2.00 -1.53
CA ASN A 137 -6.76 0.67 -1.96
C ASN A 137 -5.96 -0.35 -1.13
N PRO A 138 -6.60 -1.32 -0.44
CA PRO A 138 -5.89 -2.37 0.30
C PRO A 138 -4.82 -3.10 -0.53
N ASP A 139 -5.05 -3.25 -1.83
CA ASP A 139 -4.18 -4.01 -2.73
C ASP A 139 -2.78 -3.41 -2.88
N ILE A 140 -2.60 -2.11 -2.60
CA ILE A 140 -1.28 -1.47 -2.68
C ILE A 140 -0.29 -2.08 -1.69
N PHE A 141 -0.79 -2.71 -0.62
CA PHE A 141 0.03 -3.32 0.42
C PHE A 141 0.29 -4.81 0.19
N VAL A 142 -0.37 -5.44 -0.81
CA VAL A 142 -0.19 -6.88 -1.12
C VAL A 142 1.27 -7.28 -1.38
N PRO A 143 2.11 -6.46 -2.05
CA PRO A 143 3.53 -6.80 -2.22
C PRO A 143 4.34 -6.82 -0.91
N LEU A 144 3.87 -6.15 0.15
CA LEU A 144 4.61 -5.87 1.39
C LEU A 144 4.50 -7.03 2.39
N LYS A 145 4.97 -8.22 1.99
CA LYS A 145 4.83 -9.48 2.74
C LYS A 145 5.49 -9.49 4.13
N SER A 146 6.46 -8.60 4.37
CA SER A 146 7.21 -8.51 5.63
C SER A 146 6.80 -7.31 6.49
N LEU A 147 5.73 -6.58 6.11
CA LEU A 147 5.37 -5.34 6.78
C LEU A 147 4.86 -5.60 8.19
N LYS A 148 5.43 -4.89 9.16
CA LYS A 148 5.10 -4.99 10.59
C LYS A 148 4.54 -3.69 11.15
N LEU A 149 5.00 -2.56 10.63
CA LEU A 149 4.60 -1.23 11.06
C LEU A 149 4.06 -0.43 9.90
N LEU A 150 2.84 0.09 10.07
CA LEU A 150 2.23 1.04 9.15
C LEU A 150 1.81 2.31 9.90
N ASN A 151 2.39 3.45 9.50
CA ASN A 151 2.02 4.75 10.03
C ASN A 151 1.26 5.58 8.98
N LEU A 152 -0.03 5.82 9.22
CA LEU A 152 -0.93 6.63 8.39
C LEU A 152 -1.39 7.91 9.12
N GLN A 153 -0.79 8.23 10.26
CA GLN A 153 -1.15 9.35 11.13
C GLN A 153 -1.24 10.67 10.36
N GLY A 154 -2.22 11.50 10.68
CA GLY A 154 -2.29 12.88 10.14
C GLY A 154 -2.54 12.96 8.63
N ASN A 155 -3.29 12.02 8.05
CA ASN A 155 -3.75 12.08 6.67
C ASN A 155 -5.23 12.54 6.61
N LEU A 156 -5.87 12.39 5.46
CA LEU A 156 -7.28 12.73 5.21
C LEU A 156 -8.14 11.48 5.01
N ILE A 157 -7.73 10.35 5.61
CA ILE A 157 -8.38 9.05 5.44
C ILE A 157 -9.66 9.01 6.27
N SER A 158 -10.80 8.80 5.62
CA SER A 158 -12.09 8.64 6.30
C SER A 158 -12.53 7.18 6.45
N TYR A 159 -11.98 6.30 5.62
CA TYR A 159 -12.25 4.86 5.61
C TYR A 159 -10.98 4.11 5.18
N PHE A 160 -10.74 2.97 5.81
CA PHE A 160 -9.62 2.08 5.49
C PHE A 160 -10.09 0.63 5.52
N ASP A 161 -10.11 -0.03 4.37
CA ASP A 161 -10.37 -1.45 4.28
C ASP A 161 -9.06 -2.20 4.49
N VAL A 162 -8.97 -2.99 5.55
CA VAL A 162 -7.73 -3.70 5.89
C VAL A 162 -7.70 -5.04 5.13
N PRO A 163 -6.65 -5.35 4.36
CA PRO A 163 -6.54 -6.66 3.74
C PRO A 163 -6.52 -7.77 4.81
N GLN A 164 -7.28 -8.85 4.63
CA GLN A 164 -7.39 -9.92 5.63
C GLN A 164 -6.06 -10.61 5.96
N LEU A 165 -5.13 -10.68 5.00
CA LEU A 165 -3.80 -11.29 5.16
C LEU A 165 -2.75 -10.31 5.71
N PHE A 166 -3.16 -9.12 6.11
CA PHE A 166 -2.26 -8.07 6.57
C PHE A 166 -1.88 -8.31 8.04
N HIS A 167 -0.68 -8.85 8.25
CA HIS A 167 -0.14 -9.17 9.57
C HIS A 167 0.73 -8.02 10.08
N LEU A 168 0.09 -7.02 10.69
CA LEU A 168 0.81 -5.91 11.33
C LEU A 168 1.03 -6.17 12.82
N GLU A 169 2.18 -5.72 13.32
CA GLU A 169 2.49 -5.65 14.75
C GLU A 169 2.03 -4.30 15.33
N LEU A 170 2.19 -3.21 14.57
CA LEU A 170 1.88 -1.84 14.99
C LEU A 170 1.20 -1.05 13.88
N ILE A 171 0.13 -0.35 14.22
CA ILE A 171 -0.54 0.59 13.32
C ILE A 171 -0.80 1.94 14.02
N ILE A 172 -0.58 3.03 13.27
CA ILE A 172 -0.76 4.40 13.78
C ILE A 172 -1.76 5.13 12.89
N LEU A 173 -2.93 5.46 13.45
CA LEU A 173 -4.10 5.94 12.70
C LEU A 173 -4.64 7.30 13.16
N HIS A 174 -4.18 7.83 14.31
CA HIS A 174 -4.71 9.09 14.86
C HIS A 174 -4.50 10.28 13.92
N GLY A 175 -5.31 11.33 14.09
CA GLY A 175 -5.23 12.53 13.25
C GLY A 175 -5.80 12.36 11.84
N ASN A 176 -6.67 11.37 11.61
CA ASN A 176 -7.42 11.16 10.38
C ASN A 176 -8.92 11.43 10.59
N PRO A 177 -9.66 11.90 9.57
CA PRO A 177 -11.10 12.21 9.66
C PRO A 177 -11.99 10.96 9.58
N TRP A 178 -11.82 10.00 10.51
CA TRP A 178 -12.51 8.71 10.48
C TRP A 178 -14.04 8.84 10.44
N ASN A 179 -14.66 8.18 9.47
CA ASN A 179 -16.11 8.02 9.34
C ASN A 179 -16.55 6.71 10.00
N CYS A 180 -17.12 6.83 11.20
CA CYS A 180 -17.60 5.75 12.04
C CYS A 180 -19.03 5.31 11.75
N SER A 181 -19.44 5.40 10.47
CA SER A 181 -20.65 4.74 9.97
C SER A 181 -20.37 3.23 9.75
N CYS A 182 -21.25 2.51 9.03
CA CYS A 182 -21.04 1.08 8.74
C CYS A 182 -19.76 0.77 7.96
N SER A 183 -19.16 1.75 7.27
CA SER A 183 -17.87 1.60 6.60
C SER A 183 -16.75 1.24 7.58
N LEU A 184 -16.80 1.66 8.83
CA LEU A 184 -15.71 1.38 9.79
C LEU A 184 -15.67 -0.08 10.25
N LEU A 185 -16.76 -0.83 10.07
CA LEU A 185 -16.96 -2.16 10.67
C LEU A 185 -15.78 -3.11 10.42
N ASN A 186 -15.25 -3.16 9.19
CA ASN A 186 -14.13 -4.04 8.86
C ASN A 186 -12.86 -3.67 9.64
N LEU A 187 -12.52 -2.37 9.67
CA LEU A 187 -11.36 -1.87 10.41
C LEU A 187 -11.52 -2.11 11.91
N GLN A 188 -12.69 -1.81 12.47
CA GLN A 188 -12.95 -2.00 13.89
C GLN A 188 -12.89 -3.47 14.30
N ASN A 189 -13.48 -4.37 13.50
CA ASN A 189 -13.38 -5.80 13.73
C ASN A 189 -11.93 -6.27 13.68
N TRP A 190 -11.17 -5.86 12.66
CA TRP A 190 -9.76 -6.23 12.54
C TRP A 190 -8.91 -5.72 13.71
N LEU A 191 -9.13 -4.48 14.17
CA LEU A 191 -8.45 -3.91 15.35
C LEU A 191 -8.76 -4.67 16.65
N ASN A 192 -9.93 -5.33 16.73
CA ASN A 192 -10.36 -6.04 17.93
C ASN A 192 -10.01 -7.54 17.91
N THR A 193 -9.83 -8.14 16.73
CA THR A 193 -9.59 -9.59 16.59
C THR A 193 -8.16 -9.95 16.24
N SER A 194 -7.40 -9.03 15.65
CA SER A 194 -5.99 -9.25 15.32
C SER A 194 -5.07 -8.92 16.52
N ASN A 195 -3.81 -9.35 16.42
CA ASN A 195 -2.76 -9.04 17.41
C ASN A 195 -2.10 -7.67 17.18
N VAL A 196 -2.67 -6.81 16.35
CA VAL A 196 -2.08 -5.50 16.05
C VAL A 196 -2.21 -4.56 17.25
N THR A 197 -1.15 -3.83 17.53
CA THR A 197 -1.19 -2.73 18.49
C THR A 197 -1.62 -1.45 17.78
N LEU A 198 -2.71 -0.82 18.26
CA LEU A 198 -3.10 0.53 17.83
C LEU A 198 -2.37 1.57 18.69
N GLU A 199 -1.41 2.27 18.10
CA GLU A 199 -0.68 3.32 18.82
C GLU A 199 -1.55 4.56 19.01
N ASN A 200 -1.49 5.14 20.21
CA ASN A 200 -2.26 6.33 20.59
C ASN A 200 -3.78 6.10 20.42
N GLU A 201 -4.26 4.94 20.88
CA GLU A 201 -5.68 4.53 20.85
C GLU A 201 -6.61 5.60 21.47
N ASN A 202 -6.17 6.23 22.56
CA ASN A 202 -6.91 7.26 23.29
C ASN A 202 -7.19 8.55 22.50
N ILE A 203 -6.51 8.78 21.38
CA ILE A 203 -6.73 9.95 20.50
C ILE A 203 -7.09 9.53 19.07
N THR A 204 -7.26 8.23 18.82
CA THR A 204 -7.72 7.71 17.52
C THR A 204 -9.25 7.68 17.51
N MET A 205 -9.82 8.85 17.23
CA MET A 205 -11.26 9.11 17.39
C MET A 205 -12.00 9.31 16.05
N CYS A 206 -13.29 9.03 16.08
CA CYS A 206 -14.26 9.35 15.05
C CYS A 206 -14.36 10.86 14.82
N SER A 207 -14.42 11.25 13.54
CA SER A 207 -14.73 12.62 13.12
C SER A 207 -16.17 12.76 12.63
N TYR A 208 -16.73 11.70 12.06
CA TYR A 208 -18.10 11.65 11.54
C TYR A 208 -18.75 10.29 11.83
N PRO A 209 -20.09 10.19 11.83
CA PRO A 209 -21.05 11.31 11.85
C PRO A 209 -20.96 12.11 13.16
N ASP A 210 -21.53 13.33 13.20
CA ASP A 210 -21.40 14.24 14.34
C ASP A 210 -21.81 13.62 15.69
N ILE A 211 -22.82 12.75 15.68
CA ILE A 211 -23.28 12.04 16.89
C ILE A 211 -22.25 11.05 17.45
N LEU A 212 -21.35 10.55 16.61
CA LEU A 212 -20.26 9.64 16.99
C LEU A 212 -18.92 10.38 17.05
N LYS A 213 -18.89 11.70 16.85
CA LYS A 213 -17.67 12.49 16.95
C LYS A 213 -17.06 12.28 18.34
N TYR A 214 -15.74 12.10 18.37
CA TYR A 214 -14.95 11.84 19.59
C TYR A 214 -15.09 10.45 20.23
N TYR A 215 -15.90 9.54 19.67
CA TYR A 215 -15.82 8.12 20.06
C TYR A 215 -14.53 7.49 19.52
N SER A 216 -13.95 6.54 20.24
CA SER A 216 -12.79 5.79 19.74
C SER A 216 -13.23 4.88 18.60
N ILE A 217 -12.42 4.83 17.52
CA ILE A 217 -12.71 3.99 16.35
C ILE A 217 -12.75 2.49 16.71
N LYS A 218 -12.14 2.09 17.83
CA LYS A 218 -12.06 0.70 18.27
C LYS A 218 -13.30 0.27 19.05
N THR A 219 -13.93 1.21 19.77
CA THR A 219 -15.02 0.93 20.73
C THR A 219 -16.34 1.61 20.39
N VAL A 220 -16.41 2.37 19.29
CA VAL A 220 -17.64 3.04 18.86
C VAL A 220 -18.80 2.03 18.71
N PRO A 221 -20.00 2.34 19.22
CA PRO A 221 -21.13 1.41 19.15
C PRO A 221 -21.57 1.13 17.71
N TYR A 222 -21.78 -0.14 17.39
CA TYR A 222 -22.33 -0.55 16.10
C TYR A 222 -23.83 -0.29 16.01
N LYS A 223 -24.31 0.09 14.82
CA LYS A 223 -25.72 -0.05 14.48
C LYS A 223 -25.99 -1.49 14.05
N ALA A 224 -27.01 -2.13 14.61
CA ALA A 224 -27.41 -3.50 14.24
C ALA A 224 -27.67 -3.66 12.72
N GLU A 225 -28.08 -2.57 12.07
CA GLU A 225 -28.33 -2.49 10.62
C GLU A 225 -27.08 -2.64 9.74
N CYS A 226 -25.85 -2.50 10.27
CA CYS A 226 -24.64 -2.66 9.46
C CYS A 226 -24.44 -4.09 8.94
N TYR A 227 -25.09 -5.07 9.57
CA TYR A 227 -25.10 -6.47 9.13
C TYR A 227 -26.23 -6.81 8.15
N SER A 228 -27.12 -5.86 7.82
CA SER A 228 -28.27 -6.11 6.93
C SER A 228 -27.91 -6.24 5.45
N LYS A 229 -26.64 -6.04 5.07
CA LYS A 229 -26.12 -6.35 3.73
C LYS A 229 -25.55 -7.77 3.66
N LEU A 230 -26.34 -8.77 4.03
CA LEU A 230 -26.18 -10.10 3.46
C LEU A 230 -26.85 -10.06 2.07
N PRO A 231 -26.26 -10.57 0.99
CA PRO A 231 -27.05 -10.82 -0.23
C PRO A 231 -28.23 -11.69 0.20
N SER A 232 -29.44 -11.23 -0.10
CA SER A 232 -30.67 -11.99 0.11
C SER A 232 -30.45 -13.43 -0.36
N PRO A 233 -30.87 -14.45 0.39
CA PRO A 233 -31.00 -15.78 -0.18
C PRO A 233 -31.90 -15.62 -1.40
N ILE A 234 -31.46 -16.12 -2.54
CA ILE A 234 -32.29 -16.25 -3.73
C ILE A 234 -33.50 -17.08 -3.28
N THR A 235 -34.62 -16.41 -2.98
CA THR A 235 -35.91 -17.07 -2.95
C THR A 235 -36.26 -17.32 -4.40
N GLU A 236 -36.15 -18.59 -4.81
CA GLU A 236 -36.77 -19.10 -6.01
C GLU A 236 -38.24 -18.67 -6.02
N ASP A 237 -38.57 -17.72 -6.89
CA ASP A 237 -39.93 -17.52 -7.38
C ASP A 237 -39.83 -17.00 -8.82
N LEU A 238 -39.60 -17.95 -9.74
CA LEU A 238 -40.04 -17.83 -11.12
C LEU A 238 -41.08 -18.90 -11.37
N GLN A 239 -42.29 -18.69 -10.83
CA GLN A 239 -43.48 -19.22 -11.46
C GLN A 239 -43.70 -18.48 -12.79
N ILE A 240 -43.11 -19.00 -13.86
CA ILE A 240 -43.58 -18.74 -15.22
C ILE A 240 -44.32 -19.99 -15.68
N ASN A 241 -45.64 -19.85 -15.77
CA ASN A 241 -46.55 -20.72 -16.49
C ASN A 241 -46.00 -21.04 -17.89
N PHE A 242 -45.78 -22.32 -18.19
CA PHE A 242 -45.84 -22.80 -19.57
C PHE A 242 -46.87 -23.90 -19.69
N GLN A 243 -47.98 -23.54 -20.34
CA GLN A 243 -48.99 -24.45 -20.82
C GLN A 243 -48.40 -25.39 -21.88
N SER A 244 -48.91 -26.62 -21.83
CA SER A 244 -48.68 -27.78 -22.69
C SER A 244 -48.49 -27.52 -24.19
N ILE A 245 -47.50 -28.18 -24.78
CA ILE A 245 -47.63 -28.77 -26.13
C ILE A 245 -46.98 -30.16 -26.13
N SER A 246 -47.79 -31.18 -26.42
CA SER A 246 -47.42 -32.57 -26.68
C SER A 246 -47.18 -32.81 -28.17
N ASN A 247 -46.25 -33.73 -28.48
CA ASN A 247 -45.92 -34.38 -29.76
C ASN A 247 -45.13 -33.52 -30.76
N SER A 248 -43.97 -33.94 -31.32
CA SER A 248 -43.69 -35.23 -31.93
C SER A 248 -42.19 -35.41 -32.29
N THR A 249 -41.79 -36.68 -32.38
CA THR A 249 -40.71 -37.29 -33.20
C THR A 249 -39.21 -37.06 -32.90
N PHE A 250 -38.62 -38.15 -32.40
CA PHE A 250 -37.24 -38.65 -32.60
C PHE A 250 -36.62 -38.32 -33.98
N ASN A 251 -35.36 -37.88 -34.02
CA ASN A 251 -34.24 -38.68 -34.57
C ASN A 251 -32.85 -38.00 -34.45
N SER A 252 -31.83 -38.83 -34.16
CA SER A 252 -30.41 -38.85 -34.63
C SER A 252 -29.67 -37.51 -34.88
N SER A 253 -28.40 -37.28 -34.54
CA SER A 253 -27.25 -38.13 -34.24
C SER A 253 -26.02 -37.20 -34.09
N LEU A 254 -25.02 -37.66 -33.31
CA LEU A 254 -23.58 -37.48 -33.48
C LEU A 254 -23.06 -36.30 -34.35
N ASN A 255 -22.25 -35.41 -33.76
CA ASN A 255 -20.79 -35.51 -33.87
C ASN A 255 -20.04 -34.39 -33.11
N ASN A 256 -19.04 -34.86 -32.38
CA ASN A 256 -17.80 -34.21 -31.92
C ASN A 256 -17.29 -33.05 -32.80
N LEU A 257 -16.71 -32.02 -32.18
CA LEU A 257 -15.25 -31.85 -32.10
C LEU A 257 -14.90 -30.55 -31.37
N THR A 258 -14.28 -30.73 -30.21
CA THR A 258 -13.39 -29.77 -29.55
C THR A 258 -12.27 -29.30 -30.48
N ARG A 259 -11.97 -27.99 -30.52
CA ARG A 259 -10.61 -27.52 -30.23
C ARG A 259 -10.53 -26.01 -29.99
N ASN A 260 -9.84 -25.72 -28.91
CA ASN A 260 -9.45 -24.44 -28.34
C ASN A 260 -8.63 -23.52 -29.25
N SER A 261 -8.55 -22.28 -28.74
CA SER A 261 -7.39 -21.39 -28.61
C SER A 261 -7.06 -20.44 -29.76
N GLY A 262 -6.93 -19.17 -29.39
CA GLY A 262 -6.20 -18.18 -30.18
C GLY A 262 -6.55 -16.73 -29.83
N ASN A 263 -5.96 -16.23 -28.75
CA ASN A 263 -5.51 -14.87 -28.43
C ASN A 263 -5.99 -13.68 -29.28
N VAL A 264 -6.57 -12.65 -28.62
CA VAL A 264 -5.94 -11.40 -28.13
C VAL A 264 -5.45 -10.46 -29.25
N LEU A 265 -5.93 -9.21 -29.14
CA LEU A 265 -5.38 -7.90 -29.56
C LEU A 265 -6.49 -7.11 -30.28
N ASP A 266 -7.05 -6.10 -29.59
CA ASP A 266 -6.71 -4.68 -29.79
C ASP A 266 -7.34 -4.17 -31.11
N THR A 267 -8.07 -3.07 -31.21
CA THR A 267 -8.01 -1.79 -30.49
C THR A 267 -9.15 -0.92 -31.04
N ASN A 268 -9.74 -0.13 -30.15
CA ASN A 268 -10.05 1.30 -30.25
C ASN A 268 -10.69 1.91 -31.51
N ILE A 269 -11.87 2.51 -31.37
CA ILE A 269 -12.16 3.94 -31.09
C ILE A 269 -12.46 4.71 -32.38
N ALA A 270 -13.53 5.50 -32.27
CA ALA A 270 -14.09 6.43 -33.22
C ALA A 270 -13.09 7.42 -33.84
N GLU A 271 -13.41 7.89 -35.04
CA GLU A 271 -13.41 9.34 -35.30
C GLU A 271 -14.25 9.70 -36.53
N ASP A 272 -14.77 10.92 -36.45
CA ASP A 272 -15.75 11.60 -37.28
C ASP A 272 -15.26 11.99 -38.69
N SER A 273 -16.25 12.16 -39.57
CA SER A 273 -16.39 13.05 -40.74
C SER A 273 -15.17 13.74 -41.36
N ILE A 274 -15.10 13.75 -42.71
CA ILE A 274 -15.17 14.96 -43.59
C ILE A 274 -14.77 14.63 -45.06
N LEU A 275 -15.61 15.10 -46.00
CA LEU A 275 -15.40 15.41 -47.44
C LEU A 275 -14.79 14.35 -48.37
N LYS A 276 -15.61 13.88 -49.34
CA LYS A 276 -15.42 14.16 -50.78
C LYS A 276 -16.54 13.54 -51.65
N ASN A 277 -16.98 14.38 -52.59
CA ASN A 277 -17.83 14.16 -53.77
C ASN A 277 -19.33 14.04 -53.57
#